data_AF-A0A3N5RKR9-F1
#
_entry.id   AF-A0A3N5RKR9-F1
#
_cell.length_a   1.000
_cell.length_b   1.000
_cell.length_c   1.000
_cell.angle_alpha   90.00
_cell.angle_beta   90.00
_cell.angle_gamma   90.00
#
_symmetry.space_group_name_H-M   'P 1'
#
loop_
_entity.id
_entity.type
_entity.pdbx_description
1 polymer ?
#
loop_
_entity_poly.entity_id
_entity_poly.type
_entity_poly.pdbx_seq_one_letter_code
_entity_poly.pdbx_strand_id
1 'polypeptide(L)'
;ANSEFYADFGTYNVAISVPSEYVTGASGLPVSEGENGDGTKTITYRAENVIDFAWAASPNFQTAEGGAAGAEVLYLYLPEHDWSVERAVLTTETALEAYSEWFGDYPYERLTVIDVPDAGGAAGGMEYPTLITSVSNVGGGQTVSRAYRVLETVLAHEVGHQWWQSMVAFNEAEEPWLDEGFTDYSAARYFEEAVDGNQVLKLGGFDVSYLEQRRFEYLANPRVPMYGNAWDFEFLDYAIGTYSKPALSLYTLEGVLGAETMLDVMSTFFDEYQFGHPDTEDFRMTAEEVSGEELGWFFEGLVYDDEVVNYRIASLEANEVVIERVGEVEVPVDIQVTFADGKTITESWDGGEESLTLAYPDSPEIRRAEVDPEREVAVDLNWSDNGRTRRINLIPWWSFTSRLIYYIQNFMLYLGGL
;
A
#
# COMPACT_ATOMS: atom_id res chain seq x y z
N ALA A 1 -15.59 3.49 17.72
CA ALA A 1 -14.72 4.36 16.92
C ALA A 1 -13.31 4.12 17.43
N ASN A 2 -12.53 3.37 16.65
CA ASN A 2 -11.07 3.34 16.75
C ASN A 2 -10.63 4.10 15.49
N SER A 3 -10.64 5.43 15.56
CA SER A 3 -10.07 6.28 14.51
C SER A 3 -8.97 7.11 15.15
N GLU A 4 -7.98 7.50 14.37
CA GLU A 4 -6.87 8.29 14.89
C GLU A 4 -7.23 9.77 15.11
N PHE A 5 -6.20 10.53 15.49
CA PHE A 5 -6.33 11.88 15.99
C PHE A 5 -6.51 12.89 14.86
N TYR A 6 -7.58 13.68 14.94
CA TYR A 6 -7.80 14.85 14.09
C TYR A 6 -7.77 16.13 14.93
N ALA A 7 -6.87 17.06 14.61
CA ALA A 7 -6.65 18.28 15.39
C ALA A 7 -6.04 19.42 14.55
N ASP A 8 -6.19 20.65 15.04
CA ASP A 8 -5.53 21.84 14.48
C ASP A 8 -4.00 21.75 14.64
N PHE A 9 -3.26 22.28 13.68
CA PHE A 9 -1.80 22.39 13.77
C PHE A 9 -1.35 23.30 14.91
N GLY A 10 -0.39 22.82 15.69
CA GLY A 10 0.12 23.50 16.87
C GLY A 10 1.64 23.50 16.98
N THR A 11 2.12 24.26 17.96
CA THR A 11 3.50 24.15 18.45
C THR A 11 3.49 23.63 19.87
N TYR A 12 4.08 22.47 20.08
CA TYR A 12 4.17 21.81 21.37
C TYR A 12 5.53 22.11 22.00
N ASN A 13 5.53 22.54 23.26
CA ASN A 13 6.74 22.66 24.08
C ASN A 13 6.51 21.84 25.35
N VAL A 14 7.07 20.64 25.40
CA VAL A 14 6.74 19.63 26.43
C VAL A 14 7.98 19.32 27.26
N ALA A 15 7.91 19.58 28.56
CA ALA A 15 8.94 19.22 29.52
C ALA A 15 8.59 17.88 30.19
N ILE A 16 9.44 16.89 30.01
CA ILE A 16 9.26 15.52 30.47
C ILE A 16 10.29 15.23 31.56
N SER A 17 9.84 14.93 32.78
CA SER A 17 10.71 14.53 33.89
C SER A 17 10.63 13.02 34.14
N VAL A 18 11.77 12.34 34.04
CA VAL A 18 11.90 10.87 34.18
C VAL A 18 13.09 10.52 35.08
N PRO A 19 13.18 9.29 35.64
CA PRO A 19 14.41 8.84 36.31
C PRO A 19 15.61 8.98 35.38
N SER A 20 16.78 9.36 35.91
CA SER A 20 17.94 9.74 35.09
C SER A 20 18.42 8.62 34.16
N GLU A 21 18.18 7.35 34.49
CA GLU A 21 18.51 6.21 33.63
C GLU A 21 17.57 5.99 32.43
N TYR A 22 16.44 6.70 32.34
CA TYR A 22 15.49 6.52 31.25
C TYR A 22 15.96 7.24 29.97
N VAL A 23 15.83 6.55 28.84
CA VAL A 23 15.94 7.13 27.51
C VAL A 23 14.53 7.49 27.02
N THR A 24 14.39 8.65 26.38
CA THR A 24 13.11 9.18 25.88
C THR A 24 13.16 9.40 24.38
N GLY A 25 12.05 9.12 23.70
CA GLY A 25 11.77 9.53 22.32
C GLY A 25 10.45 10.28 22.30
N ALA A 26 10.32 11.31 21.48
CA ALA A 26 9.11 12.11 21.40
C ALA A 26 8.97 12.75 20.01
N SER A 27 7.77 13.23 19.70
CA SER A 27 7.55 14.14 18.57
C SER A 27 8.45 15.38 18.70
N GLY A 28 9.03 15.82 17.60
CA GLY A 28 9.92 16.97 17.50
C GLY A 28 11.33 16.70 18.02
N LEU A 29 12.01 17.79 18.40
CA LEU A 29 13.42 17.76 18.80
C LEU A 29 13.62 18.08 20.29
N PRO A 30 14.59 17.44 20.96
CA PRO A 30 15.00 17.86 22.30
C PRO A 30 15.70 19.23 22.21
N VAL A 31 15.18 20.22 22.93
CA VAL A 31 15.73 21.60 22.98
C VAL A 31 16.47 21.91 24.28
N SER A 32 16.26 21.11 25.34
CA SER A 32 17.06 21.17 26.56
C SER A 32 17.00 19.86 27.35
N GLU A 33 18.06 19.55 28.09
CA GLU A 33 18.13 18.44 29.05
C GLU A 33 18.89 18.88 30.30
N GLY A 34 18.41 18.47 31.49
CA GLY A 34 19.07 18.78 32.75
C GLY A 34 18.72 17.83 33.89
N GLU A 35 19.73 17.50 34.70
CA GLU A 35 19.57 16.73 35.93
C GLU A 35 18.90 17.58 37.03
N ASN A 36 17.90 17.01 37.73
CA ASN A 36 17.16 17.70 38.79
C ASN A 36 17.81 17.56 40.18
N GLY A 37 18.81 16.68 40.33
CA GLY A 37 19.54 16.47 41.58
C GLY A 37 18.87 15.53 42.59
N ASP A 38 17.74 14.93 42.23
CA ASP A 38 16.98 13.95 43.03
C ASP A 38 16.94 12.55 42.38
N GLY A 39 17.81 12.29 41.40
CA GLY A 39 17.83 11.05 40.61
C GLY A 39 16.88 11.06 39.41
N THR A 40 16.31 12.22 39.08
CA THR A 40 15.55 12.44 37.85
C THR A 40 16.24 13.47 36.95
N LYS A 41 15.90 13.43 35.66
CA LYS A 41 16.26 14.42 34.65
C LYS A 41 15.01 14.97 33.98
N THR A 42 15.10 16.18 33.46
CA THR A 42 14.04 16.82 32.67
C THR A 42 14.56 17.11 31.27
N ILE A 43 13.85 16.64 30.25
CA ILE A 43 14.11 16.91 28.83
C ILE A 43 12.93 17.72 28.29
N THR A 44 13.20 18.82 27.60
CA THR A 44 12.18 19.61 26.90
C THR A 44 12.23 19.31 25.43
N TYR A 45 11.10 18.89 24.85
CA TYR A 45 10.92 18.70 23.41
C TYR A 45 10.12 19.85 22.81
N ARG A 46 10.44 20.19 21.57
CA ARG A 46 9.69 21.14 20.76
C ARG A 46 9.32 20.51 19.41
N ALA A 47 8.02 20.48 19.11
CA ALA A 47 7.47 20.10 17.81
C ALA A 47 6.66 21.28 17.27
N GLU A 48 6.89 21.66 16.02
CA GLU A 48 6.23 22.79 15.36
C GLU A 48 5.41 22.28 14.19
N ASN A 49 4.26 22.91 13.91
CA ASN A 49 3.35 22.56 12.82
C ASN A 49 2.87 21.10 12.85
N VAL A 50 2.57 20.57 14.04
CA VAL A 50 2.07 19.19 14.21
C VAL A 50 0.65 19.18 14.76
N ILE A 51 -0.13 18.17 14.39
CA ILE A 51 -1.52 17.99 14.87
C ILE A 51 -1.60 17.28 16.23
N ASP A 52 -0.58 16.50 16.61
CA ASP A 52 -0.51 15.85 17.91
C ASP A 52 0.95 15.70 18.40
N PHE A 53 1.12 15.26 19.64
CA PHE A 53 2.41 15.03 20.28
C PHE A 53 2.41 13.73 21.07
N ALA A 54 3.31 12.81 20.72
CA ALA A 54 3.55 11.58 21.45
C ALA A 54 4.95 11.52 22.05
N TRP A 55 5.12 10.64 23.05
CA TRP A 55 6.43 10.32 23.62
C TRP A 55 6.42 8.94 24.28
N ALA A 56 7.60 8.34 24.38
CA ALA A 56 7.84 7.15 25.16
C ALA A 56 9.12 7.26 25.99
N ALA A 57 9.22 6.45 27.03
CA ALA A 57 10.40 6.37 27.86
C ALA A 57 10.62 4.95 28.39
N SER A 58 11.89 4.53 28.42
CA SER A 58 12.28 3.24 28.99
C SER A 58 13.73 3.30 29.48
N PRO A 59 14.07 2.66 30.61
CA PRO A 59 15.46 2.48 31.01
C PRO A 59 16.19 1.44 30.16
N ASN A 60 15.46 0.69 29.33
CA ASN A 60 15.99 -0.38 28.51
C ASN A 60 16.14 -0.01 27.04
N PHE A 61 15.65 1.16 26.61
CA PHE A 61 15.81 1.56 25.21
C PHE A 61 17.29 1.68 24.85
N GLN A 62 17.62 1.10 23.70
CA GLN A 62 18.83 1.38 22.94
C GLN A 62 18.46 2.26 21.76
N THR A 63 19.46 2.92 21.17
CA THR A 63 19.28 3.85 20.06
C THR A 63 20.13 3.45 18.87
N ALA A 64 19.56 3.53 17.68
CA ALA A 64 20.28 3.53 16.42
C ALA A 64 19.91 4.79 15.64
N GLU A 65 20.86 5.31 14.88
CA GLU A 65 20.74 6.56 14.14
C GLU A 65 21.00 6.31 12.65
N GLY A 66 20.23 6.97 11.81
CA GLY A 66 20.39 7.07 10.37
C GLY A 66 20.02 8.48 9.90
N GLY A 67 19.89 8.66 8.59
CA GLY A 67 19.36 9.90 8.05
C GLY A 67 19.18 9.87 6.54
N ALA A 68 18.05 10.42 6.10
CA ALA A 68 17.63 10.44 4.70
C ALA A 68 16.72 11.65 4.46
N ALA A 69 16.62 12.11 3.22
CA ALA A 69 15.80 13.28 2.84
C ALA A 69 16.04 14.56 3.70
N GLY A 70 17.25 14.73 4.26
CA GLY A 70 17.57 15.88 5.13
C GLY A 70 17.12 15.74 6.59
N ALA A 71 16.49 14.62 6.97
CA ALA A 71 16.07 14.32 8.33
C ALA A 71 16.96 13.26 8.99
N GLU A 72 17.13 13.36 10.30
CA GLU A 72 17.68 12.28 11.13
C GLU A 72 16.62 11.20 11.37
N VAL A 73 17.01 9.93 11.24
CA VAL A 73 16.18 8.80 11.67
C VAL A 73 16.70 8.32 13.02
N LEU A 74 15.89 8.44 14.07
CA LEU A 74 16.23 7.98 15.41
C LEU A 74 15.38 6.77 15.79
N TYR A 75 15.98 5.58 15.82
CA TYR A 75 15.31 4.33 16.18
C TYR A 75 15.55 3.95 17.64
N LEU A 76 14.48 3.93 18.45
CA LEU A 76 14.49 3.46 19.84
C LEU A 76 13.96 2.03 19.88
N TYR A 77 14.78 1.11 20.38
CA TYR A 77 14.45 -0.32 20.39
C TYR A 77 14.81 -0.98 21.72
N LEU A 78 14.20 -2.14 21.99
CA LEU A 78 14.53 -2.96 23.15
C LEU A 78 15.67 -3.93 22.83
N PRO A 79 16.52 -4.32 23.81
CA PRO A 79 17.69 -5.16 23.54
C PRO A 79 17.37 -6.50 22.87
N GLU A 80 16.21 -7.09 23.17
CA GLU A 80 15.69 -8.30 22.52
C GLU A 80 15.39 -8.15 21.02
N HIS A 81 15.26 -6.90 20.56
CA HIS A 81 14.94 -6.55 19.18
C HIS A 81 16.16 -6.07 18.38
N ASP A 82 17.39 -6.16 18.91
CA ASP A 82 18.63 -5.74 18.22
C ASP A 82 18.77 -6.28 16.78
N TRP A 83 18.16 -7.42 16.48
CA TRP A 83 18.13 -8.01 15.14
C TRP A 83 17.34 -7.21 14.10
N SER A 84 16.45 -6.28 14.50
CA SER A 84 15.62 -5.45 13.61
C SER A 84 16.33 -4.18 13.14
N VAL A 85 17.35 -3.72 13.86
CA VAL A 85 17.96 -2.39 13.73
C VAL A 85 18.30 -2.02 12.29
N GLU A 86 19.08 -2.87 11.61
CA GLU A 86 19.51 -2.60 10.22
C GLU A 86 18.31 -2.49 9.28
N ARG A 87 17.29 -3.33 9.45
CA ARG A 87 16.08 -3.34 8.60
C ARG A 87 15.18 -2.15 8.88
N ALA A 88 15.03 -1.79 10.15
CA ALA A 88 14.17 -0.70 10.58
C ALA A 88 14.72 0.65 10.11
N VAL A 89 16.00 0.90 10.37
CA VAL A 89 16.68 2.13 9.92
C VAL A 89 16.66 2.20 8.40
N LEU A 90 17.10 1.15 7.69
CA LEU A 90 17.14 1.15 6.22
C LEU A 90 15.75 1.41 5.62
N THR A 91 14.71 0.70 6.07
CA THR A 91 13.36 0.87 5.53
C THR A 91 12.82 2.27 5.76
N THR A 92 13.08 2.84 6.94
CA THR A 92 12.66 4.21 7.26
C THR A 92 13.38 5.22 6.36
N GLU A 93 14.69 5.06 6.17
CA GLU A 93 15.49 5.93 5.30
C GLU A 93 15.01 5.87 3.85
N THR A 94 14.83 4.68 3.29
CA THR A 94 14.43 4.51 1.88
C THR A 94 12.98 4.91 1.63
N ALA A 95 12.08 4.69 2.60
CA ALA A 95 10.70 5.18 2.50
C ALA A 95 10.65 6.71 2.57
N LEU A 96 11.40 7.34 3.48
CA LEU A 96 11.53 8.80 3.55
C LEU A 96 12.06 9.40 2.25
N GLU A 97 13.09 8.79 1.64
CA GLU A 97 13.63 9.22 0.35
C GLU A 97 12.59 9.09 -0.77
N ALA A 98 11.96 7.92 -0.90
CA ALA A 98 10.98 7.66 -1.95
C ALA A 98 9.78 8.63 -1.86
N TYR A 99 9.21 8.81 -0.67
CA TYR A 99 8.05 9.69 -0.49
C TYR A 99 8.41 11.16 -0.66
N SER A 100 9.64 11.56 -0.29
CA SER A 100 10.13 12.91 -0.57
C SER A 100 10.29 13.17 -2.07
N GLU A 101 10.75 12.17 -2.83
CA GLU A 101 10.87 12.26 -4.29
C GLU A 101 9.50 12.27 -4.99
N TRP A 102 8.53 11.51 -4.47
CA TRP A 102 7.23 11.32 -5.12
C TRP A 102 6.19 12.40 -4.79
N PHE A 103 6.15 12.86 -3.55
CA PHE A 103 5.04 13.68 -3.05
C PHE A 103 5.48 15.09 -2.66
N GLY A 104 6.67 15.24 -2.08
CA GLY A 104 7.23 16.53 -1.70
C GLY A 104 8.12 16.43 -0.45
N ASP A 105 8.91 17.47 -0.19
CA ASP A 105 9.94 17.44 0.87
C ASP A 105 9.35 17.15 2.26
N TYR A 106 10.01 16.28 3.04
CA TYR A 106 9.76 16.13 4.48
C TYR A 106 10.43 17.30 5.24
N PRO A 107 9.66 18.23 5.85
CA PRO A 107 10.21 19.51 6.33
C PRO A 107 10.82 19.42 7.74
N TYR A 108 10.64 18.29 8.44
CA TYR A 108 11.11 18.13 9.81
C TYR A 108 12.54 17.59 9.87
N GLU A 109 13.32 18.06 10.84
CA GLU A 109 14.73 17.66 10.98
C GLU A 109 14.92 16.23 11.50
N ARG A 110 13.87 15.59 12.02
CA ARG A 110 13.95 14.23 12.60
C ARG A 110 12.63 13.46 12.43
N LEU A 111 12.75 12.16 12.21
CA LEU A 111 11.70 11.18 12.45
C LEU A 111 12.17 10.21 13.54
N THR A 112 11.40 10.13 14.63
CA THR A 112 11.64 9.16 15.71
C THR A 112 10.84 7.89 15.45
N VAL A 113 11.48 6.74 15.50
CA VAL A 113 10.83 5.42 15.34
C VAL A 113 10.94 4.66 16.65
N ILE A 114 9.82 4.21 17.20
CA ILE A 114 9.78 3.48 18.47
C ILE A 114 9.35 2.04 18.22
N ASP A 115 10.25 1.09 18.46
CA ASP A 115 9.88 -0.33 18.50
C ASP A 115 9.26 -0.66 19.85
N VAL A 116 7.99 -1.00 19.84
CA VAL A 116 7.23 -1.24 21.07
C VAL A 116 7.51 -2.63 21.64
N PRO A 117 7.33 -2.83 22.96
CA PRO A 117 7.45 -4.15 23.56
C PRO A 117 6.49 -5.17 22.93
N ASP A 118 6.86 -6.46 22.87
CA ASP A 118 6.00 -7.56 22.37
C ASP A 118 4.57 -7.56 22.98
N ALA A 119 4.45 -7.20 24.26
CA ALA A 119 3.17 -7.15 24.97
C ALA A 119 2.35 -5.87 24.68
N GLY A 120 2.95 -4.91 23.98
CA GLY A 120 2.40 -3.60 23.62
C GLY A 120 1.94 -3.50 22.17
N GLY A 121 1.72 -4.62 21.47
CA GLY A 121 1.39 -4.62 20.03
C GLY A 121 0.15 -3.83 19.60
N ALA A 122 -0.70 -3.40 20.54
CA ALA A 122 -1.80 -2.46 20.25
C ALA A 122 -1.30 -1.04 19.94
N ALA A 123 -0.04 -0.73 20.21
CA ALA A 123 0.65 0.50 19.82
C ALA A 123 1.75 0.20 18.80
N GLY A 124 1.54 -0.80 17.93
CA GLY A 124 2.57 -1.37 17.08
C GLY A 124 2.69 -0.80 15.66
N GLY A 125 1.83 0.15 15.34
CA GLY A 125 1.74 0.90 14.10
C GLY A 125 0.85 2.08 14.46
N MET A 126 1.49 3.21 14.74
CA MET A 126 0.85 4.44 15.19
C MET A 126 1.71 5.57 14.66
N GLU A 127 1.08 6.62 14.21
CA GLU A 127 1.56 7.45 13.12
C GLU A 127 1.76 8.92 13.52
N TYR A 128 2.01 9.17 14.80
CA TYR A 128 2.11 10.53 15.33
C TYR A 128 3.10 11.41 14.54
N PRO A 129 2.87 12.73 14.46
CA PRO A 129 3.77 13.61 13.74
C PRO A 129 5.20 13.53 14.27
N THR A 130 6.16 13.27 13.38
CA THR A 130 7.60 13.10 13.66
C THR A 130 7.95 11.96 14.63
N LEU A 131 6.97 11.12 14.99
CA LEU A 131 7.17 9.95 15.84
C LEU A 131 6.23 8.83 15.41
N ILE A 132 6.81 7.77 14.87
CA ILE A 132 6.06 6.57 14.53
C ILE A 132 6.38 5.42 15.49
N THR A 133 5.44 4.51 15.66
CA THR A 133 5.64 3.27 16.40
C THR A 133 5.66 2.09 15.45
N SER A 134 6.40 1.03 15.80
CA SER A 134 6.51 -0.17 14.98
C SER A 134 6.56 -1.41 15.85
N VAL A 135 6.19 -2.56 15.29
CA VAL A 135 6.39 -3.89 15.90
C VAL A 135 7.42 -4.69 15.13
N SER A 136 8.53 -5.02 15.79
CA SER A 136 9.52 -5.92 15.19
C SER A 136 9.17 -7.40 15.31
N ASN A 137 8.31 -7.82 16.24
CA ASN A 137 8.03 -9.25 16.50
C ASN A 137 6.54 -9.59 16.54
N VAL A 138 6.05 -10.22 15.47
CA VAL A 138 4.69 -10.79 15.36
C VAL A 138 4.59 -12.27 15.78
N GLY A 139 5.47 -12.71 16.68
CA GLY A 139 5.52 -14.08 17.16
C GLY A 139 6.36 -14.98 16.24
N GLY A 140 7.50 -15.43 16.76
CA GLY A 140 8.42 -16.34 16.06
C GLY A 140 9.78 -15.72 15.69
N GLY A 141 10.01 -14.46 16.06
CA GLY A 141 11.30 -13.78 15.96
C GLY A 141 11.83 -13.65 14.51
N GLN A 142 13.14 -13.46 14.39
CA GLN A 142 13.82 -13.18 13.11
C GLN A 142 13.48 -14.18 11.99
N THR A 143 13.22 -15.45 12.31
CA THR A 143 12.90 -16.48 11.30
C THR A 143 11.57 -16.19 10.60
N VAL A 144 10.53 -15.83 11.36
CA VAL A 144 9.23 -15.46 10.79
C VAL A 144 9.36 -14.14 10.03
N SER A 145 10.08 -13.18 10.60
CA SER A 145 10.28 -11.86 9.97
C SER A 145 11.09 -11.91 8.66
N ARG A 146 11.90 -12.94 8.42
CA ARG A 146 12.57 -13.16 7.13
C ARG A 146 11.66 -13.76 6.07
N ALA A 147 10.66 -14.52 6.49
CA ALA A 147 9.64 -15.08 5.60
C ALA A 147 8.51 -14.06 5.36
N TYR A 148 8.23 -13.19 6.33
CA TYR A 148 7.17 -12.20 6.28
C TYR A 148 7.68 -10.82 6.74
N ARG A 149 7.71 -9.84 5.82
CA ARG A 149 8.28 -8.49 5.99
C ARG A 149 7.37 -7.54 6.78
N VAL A 150 6.78 -8.01 7.89
CA VAL A 150 5.83 -7.19 8.68
C VAL A 150 6.45 -5.90 9.17
N LEU A 151 7.68 -5.96 9.68
CA LEU A 151 8.40 -4.78 10.16
C LEU A 151 8.50 -3.74 9.04
N GLU A 152 8.93 -4.14 7.84
CA GLU A 152 9.05 -3.20 6.74
C GLU A 152 7.72 -2.70 6.22
N THR A 153 6.69 -3.56 6.21
CA THR A 153 5.34 -3.18 5.80
C THR A 153 4.77 -2.11 6.74
N VAL A 154 4.86 -2.33 8.06
CA VAL A 154 4.44 -1.33 9.05
C VAL A 154 5.26 -0.06 8.87
N LEU A 155 6.59 -0.13 8.86
CA LEU A 155 7.41 1.09 8.72
C LEU A 155 7.12 1.88 7.44
N ALA A 156 6.97 1.22 6.29
CA ALA A 156 6.64 1.90 5.05
C ALA A 156 5.27 2.60 5.12
N HIS A 157 4.29 1.98 5.78
CA HIS A 157 2.98 2.56 6.03
C HIS A 157 3.07 3.74 7.01
N GLU A 158 3.63 3.55 8.20
CA GLU A 158 3.76 4.62 9.20
C GLU A 158 4.56 5.85 8.72
N VAL A 159 5.59 5.64 7.90
CA VAL A 159 6.32 6.75 7.27
C VAL A 159 5.43 7.50 6.27
N GLY A 160 4.50 6.82 5.58
CA GLY A 160 3.57 7.44 4.64
C GLY A 160 2.58 8.40 5.32
N HIS A 161 2.12 8.05 6.52
CA HIS A 161 1.29 8.95 7.33
C HIS A 161 1.99 10.27 7.65
N GLN A 162 3.32 10.35 7.60
CA GLN A 162 4.00 11.64 7.79
C GLN A 162 3.60 12.67 6.74
N TRP A 163 3.23 12.25 5.53
CA TRP A 163 2.67 13.12 4.49
C TRP A 163 1.16 13.29 4.66
N TRP A 164 0.41 12.19 4.72
CA TRP A 164 -1.05 12.21 4.56
C TRP A 164 -1.81 12.53 5.85
N GLN A 165 -1.34 11.99 6.97
CA GLN A 165 -1.92 12.24 8.29
C GLN A 165 -1.27 13.45 8.97
N SER A 166 0.05 13.48 9.03
CA SER A 166 0.74 14.43 9.89
C SER A 166 0.87 15.82 9.27
N MET A 167 1.04 15.91 7.95
CA MET A 167 1.19 17.18 7.24
C MET A 167 -0.11 17.60 6.54
N VAL A 168 -0.73 16.72 5.75
CA VAL A 168 -2.02 17.04 5.11
C VAL A 168 -3.17 17.07 6.12
N ALA A 169 -3.13 16.17 7.11
CA ALA A 169 -4.12 16.06 8.19
C ALA A 169 -5.53 15.76 7.69
N PHE A 170 -5.65 14.64 6.97
CA PHE A 170 -6.96 14.06 6.68
C PHE A 170 -7.77 13.78 7.96
N ASN A 171 -9.08 13.94 7.86
CA ASN A 171 -10.00 13.60 8.96
C ASN A 171 -10.34 12.11 8.92
N GLU A 172 -9.47 11.26 9.46
CA GLU A 172 -9.70 9.80 9.48
C GLU A 172 -11.04 9.41 10.14
N ALA A 173 -11.50 10.20 11.11
CA ALA A 173 -12.77 9.90 11.79
C ALA A 173 -13.98 9.97 10.85
N GLU A 174 -13.98 10.90 9.88
CA GLU A 174 -15.07 11.10 8.92
C GLU A 174 -14.79 10.49 7.54
N GLU A 175 -13.53 10.45 7.11
CA GLU A 175 -13.08 9.98 5.79
C GLU A 175 -11.78 9.14 5.91
N PRO A 176 -11.83 7.98 6.61
CA PRO A 176 -10.65 7.15 6.91
C PRO A 176 -9.93 6.63 5.67
N TRP A 177 -10.63 6.51 4.53
CA TRP A 177 -10.03 6.04 3.29
C TRP A 177 -8.98 7.01 2.73
N LEU A 178 -9.06 8.31 3.03
CA LEU A 178 -8.05 9.27 2.60
C LEU A 178 -6.75 9.02 3.34
N ASP A 179 -6.82 8.91 4.66
CA ASP A 179 -5.64 8.71 5.49
C ASP A 179 -5.01 7.33 5.23
N GLU A 180 -5.79 6.28 5.50
CA GLU A 180 -5.32 4.91 5.42
C GLU A 180 -5.05 4.47 3.97
N GLY A 181 -5.89 4.92 3.04
CA GLY A 181 -5.77 4.54 1.63
C GLY A 181 -4.58 5.17 0.94
N PHE A 182 -4.31 6.47 1.17
CA PHE A 182 -3.15 7.15 0.58
C PHE A 182 -1.86 6.60 1.17
N THR A 183 -1.86 6.35 2.47
CA THR A 183 -0.72 5.77 3.18
C THR A 183 -0.45 4.35 2.68
N ASP A 184 -1.48 3.53 2.51
CA ASP A 184 -1.34 2.15 2.05
C ASP A 184 -0.97 2.05 0.57
N TYR A 185 -1.49 2.95 -0.27
CA TYR A 185 -1.03 3.14 -1.65
C TYR A 185 0.47 3.51 -1.69
N SER A 186 0.91 4.42 -0.82
CA SER A 186 2.32 4.83 -0.73
C SER A 186 3.21 3.66 -0.34
N ALA A 187 2.80 2.86 0.65
CA ALA A 187 3.51 1.65 1.09
C ALA A 187 3.56 0.61 -0.03
N ALA A 188 2.46 0.38 -0.74
CA ALA A 188 2.43 -0.51 -1.89
C ALA A 188 3.40 -0.05 -2.99
N ARG A 189 3.39 1.24 -3.33
CA ARG A 189 4.32 1.84 -4.30
C ARG A 189 5.77 1.70 -3.87
N TYR A 190 6.06 1.91 -2.60
CA TYR A 190 7.38 1.65 -2.02
C TYR A 190 7.86 0.21 -2.25
N PHE A 191 6.99 -0.79 -2.07
CA PHE A 191 7.35 -2.18 -2.34
C PHE A 191 7.55 -2.50 -3.81
N GLU A 192 6.79 -1.89 -4.71
CA GLU A 192 6.90 -2.12 -6.15
C GLU A 192 8.13 -1.41 -6.76
N GLU A 193 8.41 -0.17 -6.34
CA GLU A 193 9.34 0.73 -7.05
C GLU A 193 10.65 1.01 -6.30
N ALA A 194 10.65 1.01 -4.96
CA ALA A 194 11.79 1.48 -4.18
C ALA A 194 12.62 0.36 -3.52
N VAL A 195 12.14 -0.89 -3.53
CA VAL A 195 12.84 -2.02 -2.92
C VAL A 195 13.10 -3.15 -3.90
N ASP A 196 14.24 -3.82 -3.73
CA ASP A 196 14.57 -5.02 -4.49
C ASP A 196 13.64 -6.19 -4.11
N GLY A 197 12.63 -6.39 -4.95
CA GLY A 197 11.64 -7.44 -4.82
C GLY A 197 10.45 -7.02 -3.94
N ASN A 198 9.29 -6.95 -4.57
CA ASN A 198 8.02 -6.51 -3.99
C ASN A 198 7.36 -7.49 -3.03
N GLN A 199 7.88 -8.72 -2.94
CA GLN A 199 7.30 -9.75 -2.10
C GLN A 199 7.45 -9.45 -0.60
N VAL A 200 6.31 -9.43 0.10
CA VAL A 200 6.21 -9.25 1.54
C VAL A 200 6.14 -10.60 2.26
N LEU A 201 5.63 -11.66 1.61
CA LEU A 201 5.57 -13.01 2.16
C LEU A 201 6.20 -14.03 1.22
N LYS A 202 7.10 -14.87 1.74
CA LYS A 202 7.78 -15.97 1.03
C LYS A 202 7.44 -17.32 1.66
N LEU A 203 6.68 -18.14 0.94
CA LEU A 203 6.24 -19.47 1.37
C LEU A 203 6.74 -20.56 0.41
N GLY A 204 8.05 -20.80 0.39
CA GLY A 204 8.63 -22.01 -0.20
C GLY A 204 8.23 -22.30 -1.66
N GLY A 205 8.15 -21.25 -2.49
CA GLY A 205 7.72 -21.32 -3.90
C GLY A 205 6.43 -20.57 -4.21
N PHE A 206 5.80 -19.97 -3.19
CA PHE A 206 4.71 -19.01 -3.33
C PHE A 206 5.15 -17.70 -2.68
N ASP A 207 5.43 -16.71 -3.52
CA ASP A 207 5.79 -15.36 -3.09
C ASP A 207 4.58 -14.46 -3.30
N VAL A 208 4.28 -13.61 -2.32
CA VAL A 208 3.13 -12.69 -2.34
C VAL A 208 3.68 -11.28 -2.20
N SER A 209 3.41 -10.45 -3.20
CA SER A 209 3.62 -8.99 -3.17
C SER A 209 2.67 -8.31 -2.19
N TYR A 210 2.99 -7.08 -1.82
CA TYR A 210 2.11 -6.29 -0.97
C TYR A 210 0.75 -6.03 -1.64
N LEU A 211 0.76 -5.70 -2.94
CA LEU A 211 -0.45 -5.48 -3.71
C LEU A 211 -1.32 -6.76 -3.81
N GLU A 212 -0.70 -7.94 -3.99
CA GLU A 212 -1.42 -9.22 -3.96
C GLU A 212 -2.03 -9.52 -2.59
N GLN A 213 -1.34 -9.17 -1.49
CA GLN A 213 -1.90 -9.29 -0.15
C GLN A 213 -3.16 -8.43 0.00
N ARG A 214 -3.09 -7.14 -0.36
CA ARG A 214 -4.26 -6.24 -0.32
C ARG A 214 -5.39 -6.73 -1.21
N ARG A 215 -5.06 -7.30 -2.37
CA ARG A 215 -6.05 -7.94 -3.24
C ARG A 215 -6.75 -9.14 -2.59
N PHE A 216 -6.03 -10.01 -1.88
CA PHE A 216 -6.67 -11.12 -1.16
C PHE A 216 -7.61 -10.63 -0.05
N GLU A 217 -7.24 -9.56 0.64
CA GLU A 217 -8.05 -8.91 1.68
C GLU A 217 -9.31 -8.27 1.08
N TYR A 218 -9.16 -7.48 0.02
CA TYR A 218 -10.26 -6.86 -0.72
C TYR A 218 -11.32 -7.85 -1.19
N LEU A 219 -10.91 -9.00 -1.75
CA LEU A 219 -11.83 -10.01 -2.26
C LEU A 219 -12.69 -10.68 -1.17
N ALA A 220 -12.40 -10.47 0.12
CA ALA A 220 -13.25 -10.96 1.20
C ALA A 220 -14.58 -10.21 1.31
N ASN A 221 -14.59 -8.91 1.01
CA ASN A 221 -15.81 -8.10 0.94
C ASN A 221 -15.62 -6.88 -0.02
N PRO A 222 -15.73 -7.07 -1.35
CA PRO A 222 -15.41 -6.01 -2.30
C PRO A 222 -16.47 -4.89 -2.39
N ARG A 223 -17.67 -5.12 -1.85
CA ARG A 223 -18.79 -4.15 -1.85
C ARG A 223 -18.88 -3.36 -0.55
N VAL A 224 -17.73 -3.01 0.02
CA VAL A 224 -17.66 -2.01 1.08
C VAL A 224 -17.38 -0.65 0.43
N PRO A 225 -18.12 0.43 0.75
CA PRO A 225 -17.77 1.76 0.29
C PRO A 225 -16.45 2.21 0.95
N MET A 226 -15.71 3.10 0.28
CA MET A 226 -14.50 3.69 0.88
C MET A 226 -14.88 4.91 1.75
N TYR A 227 -15.81 5.72 1.25
CA TYR A 227 -16.32 6.88 1.96
C TYR A 227 -17.25 6.51 3.11
N GLY A 228 -17.14 7.24 4.22
CA GLY A 228 -18.02 7.11 5.38
C GLY A 228 -17.25 7.25 6.69
N ASN A 229 -17.95 7.50 7.79
CA ASN A 229 -17.28 7.71 9.06
C ASN A 229 -16.69 6.39 9.59
N ALA A 230 -15.52 6.47 10.25
CA ALA A 230 -14.84 5.32 10.83
C ALA A 230 -15.73 4.51 11.80
N TRP A 231 -16.70 5.14 12.47
CA TRP A 231 -17.61 4.45 13.40
C TRP A 231 -18.78 3.72 12.74
N ASP A 232 -18.98 3.91 11.43
CA ASP A 232 -20.00 3.19 10.66
C ASP A 232 -19.47 1.85 10.13
N PHE A 233 -18.15 1.62 10.16
CA PHE A 233 -17.52 0.37 9.76
C PHE A 233 -17.40 -0.63 10.91
N GLU A 234 -17.69 -1.90 10.61
CA GLU A 234 -17.29 -3.03 11.46
C GLU A 234 -15.82 -3.38 11.21
N PHE A 235 -15.18 -4.14 12.11
CA PHE A 235 -13.73 -4.39 12.06
C PHE A 235 -13.19 -4.88 10.70
N LEU A 236 -13.86 -5.85 10.06
CA LEU A 236 -13.42 -6.36 8.76
C LEU A 236 -13.68 -5.35 7.63
N ASP A 237 -14.81 -4.66 7.69
CA ASP A 237 -15.19 -3.66 6.69
C ASP A 237 -14.28 -2.44 6.77
N TYR A 238 -13.81 -2.06 7.96
CA TYR A 238 -12.79 -1.03 8.16
C TYR A 238 -11.49 -1.43 7.45
N ALA A 239 -10.93 -2.60 7.78
CA ALA A 239 -9.68 -3.09 7.18
C ALA A 239 -9.72 -3.16 5.63
N ILE A 240 -10.89 -3.41 5.06
CA ILE A 240 -11.05 -3.47 3.60
C ILE A 240 -11.35 -2.09 3.02
N GLY A 241 -12.34 -1.38 3.54
CA GLY A 241 -12.85 -0.12 3.02
C GLY A 241 -11.91 1.07 3.20
N THR A 242 -10.98 1.00 4.16
CA THR A 242 -10.05 2.11 4.46
C THR A 242 -8.62 1.81 4.01
N TYR A 243 -8.20 0.54 3.91
CA TYR A 243 -6.85 0.16 3.44
C TYR A 243 -6.88 -0.52 2.07
N SER A 244 -7.43 -1.74 2.01
CA SER A 244 -7.23 -2.63 0.85
C SER A 244 -7.93 -2.14 -0.41
N LYS A 245 -9.21 -1.77 -0.32
CA LYS A 245 -9.99 -1.24 -1.44
C LYS A 245 -9.40 0.11 -1.89
N PRO A 246 -9.15 1.09 -1.01
CA PRO A 246 -8.53 2.36 -1.40
C PRO A 246 -7.17 2.21 -2.08
N ALA A 247 -6.26 1.40 -1.56
CA ALA A 247 -4.96 1.18 -2.17
C ALA A 247 -5.09 0.61 -3.59
N LEU A 248 -5.94 -0.42 -3.78
CA LEU A 248 -6.19 -1.00 -5.11
C LEU A 248 -6.92 -0.02 -6.03
N SER A 249 -7.84 0.79 -5.51
CA SER A 249 -8.54 1.82 -6.28
C SER A 249 -7.55 2.86 -6.77
N LEU A 250 -6.66 3.38 -5.91
CA LEU A 250 -5.62 4.35 -6.28
C LEU A 250 -4.62 3.76 -7.29
N TYR A 251 -4.26 2.47 -7.16
CA TYR A 251 -3.48 1.77 -8.20
C TYR A 251 -4.23 1.63 -9.52
N THR A 252 -5.54 1.43 -9.47
CA THR A 252 -6.39 1.40 -10.67
C THR A 252 -6.46 2.77 -11.32
N LEU A 253 -6.56 3.84 -10.52
CA LEU A 253 -6.48 5.21 -10.99
C LEU A 253 -5.11 5.50 -11.61
N GLU A 254 -4.02 5.06 -10.97
CA GLU A 254 -2.66 5.15 -11.53
C GLU A 254 -2.55 4.44 -12.88
N GLY A 255 -3.10 3.23 -13.00
CA GLY A 255 -3.12 2.48 -14.26
C GLY A 255 -3.82 3.25 -15.38
N VAL A 256 -4.96 3.89 -15.07
CA VAL A 256 -5.72 4.69 -16.05
C VAL A 256 -5.02 6.01 -16.41
N LEU A 257 -4.45 6.71 -15.44
CA LEU A 257 -3.80 8.02 -15.64
C LEU A 257 -2.36 7.93 -16.14
N GLY A 258 -1.71 6.79 -15.89
CA GLY A 258 -0.26 6.61 -15.97
C GLY A 258 0.47 7.09 -14.72
N ALA A 259 1.57 6.40 -14.40
CA ALA A 259 2.38 6.65 -13.19
C ALA A 259 2.91 8.08 -13.04
N GLU A 260 3.31 8.73 -14.15
CA GLU A 260 3.81 10.12 -14.14
C GLU A 260 2.68 11.08 -13.74
N THR A 261 1.52 10.98 -14.39
CA THR A 261 0.34 11.80 -14.07
C THR A 261 -0.13 11.57 -12.64
N MET A 262 -0.13 10.32 -12.16
CA MET A 262 -0.54 10.02 -10.78
C MET A 262 0.42 10.66 -9.77
N LEU A 263 1.74 10.62 -10.01
CA LEU A 263 2.70 11.32 -9.16
C LEU A 263 2.50 12.85 -9.21
N ASP A 264 2.21 13.42 -10.38
CA ASP A 264 1.88 14.83 -10.51
C ASP A 264 0.60 15.19 -9.73
N VAL A 265 -0.43 14.34 -9.74
CA VAL A 265 -1.66 14.52 -8.93
C VAL A 265 -1.33 14.52 -7.45
N MET A 266 -0.62 13.49 -6.96
CA MET A 266 -0.32 13.33 -5.53
C MET A 266 0.61 14.45 -5.01
N SER A 267 1.61 14.84 -5.79
CA SER A 267 2.54 15.92 -5.43
C SER A 267 1.89 17.30 -5.47
N THR A 268 1.03 17.56 -6.47
CA THR A 268 0.25 18.81 -6.53
C THR A 268 -0.70 18.92 -5.34
N PHE A 269 -1.39 17.83 -5.02
CA PHE A 269 -2.28 17.77 -3.86
C PHE A 269 -1.51 18.02 -2.55
N PHE A 270 -0.36 17.37 -2.37
CA PHE A 270 0.48 17.61 -1.19
C PHE A 270 0.97 19.06 -1.10
N ASP A 271 1.47 19.64 -2.20
CA ASP A 271 1.95 21.03 -2.22
C ASP A 271 0.86 22.03 -1.83
N GLU A 272 -0.37 21.82 -2.32
CA GLU A 272 -1.52 22.70 -2.05
C GLU A 272 -2.07 22.55 -0.63
N TYR A 273 -2.15 21.33 -0.12
CA TYR A 273 -2.90 21.02 1.10
C TYR A 273 -2.06 20.60 2.31
N GLN A 274 -0.72 20.58 2.21
CA GLN A 274 0.12 20.47 3.41
C GLN A 274 -0.27 21.59 4.41
N PHE A 275 -0.57 21.18 5.62
CA PHE A 275 -1.08 21.99 6.71
C PHE A 275 -2.50 22.57 6.49
N GLY A 276 -3.34 21.88 5.72
CA GLY A 276 -4.62 22.40 5.19
C GLY A 276 -5.91 21.66 5.59
N HIS A 277 -5.87 20.40 6.03
CA HIS A 277 -7.04 19.56 6.34
C HIS A 277 -8.04 19.40 5.17
N PRO A 278 -7.61 18.92 3.99
CA PRO A 278 -8.50 18.70 2.85
C PRO A 278 -9.45 17.51 3.03
N ASP A 279 -10.45 17.43 2.17
CA ASP A 279 -11.39 16.31 2.08
C ASP A 279 -11.36 15.58 0.72
N THR A 280 -12.28 14.63 0.53
CA THR A 280 -12.40 13.85 -0.73
C THR A 280 -12.64 14.76 -1.95
N GLU A 281 -13.39 15.85 -1.79
CA GLU A 281 -13.71 16.76 -2.89
C GLU A 281 -12.47 17.51 -3.35
N ASP A 282 -11.64 17.96 -2.41
CA ASP A 282 -10.36 18.61 -2.70
C ASP A 282 -9.44 17.70 -3.51
N PHE A 283 -9.38 16.40 -3.17
CA PHE A 283 -8.62 15.42 -3.94
C PHE A 283 -9.23 15.20 -5.33
N ARG A 284 -10.56 15.11 -5.44
CA ARG A 284 -11.25 15.01 -6.74
C ARG A 284 -10.90 16.17 -7.66
N MET A 285 -11.04 17.40 -7.17
CA MET A 285 -10.75 18.59 -7.95
C MET A 285 -9.30 18.60 -8.43
N THR A 286 -8.35 18.25 -7.56
CA THR A 286 -6.92 18.20 -7.91
C THR A 286 -6.65 17.12 -8.95
N ALA A 287 -7.20 15.91 -8.76
CA ALA A 287 -7.00 14.80 -9.67
C ALA A 287 -7.55 15.10 -11.07
N GLU A 288 -8.75 15.65 -11.18
CA GLU A 288 -9.35 16.05 -12.47
C GLU A 288 -8.62 17.23 -13.12
N GLU A 289 -8.17 18.23 -12.34
CA GLU A 289 -7.43 19.37 -12.87
C GLU A 289 -6.07 18.96 -13.46
N VAL A 290 -5.31 18.14 -12.72
CA VAL A 290 -3.97 17.72 -13.13
C VAL A 290 -4.02 16.70 -14.27
N SER A 291 -4.93 15.71 -14.20
CA SER A 291 -5.05 14.70 -15.25
C SER A 291 -5.73 15.24 -16.52
N GLY A 292 -6.63 16.20 -16.38
CA GLY A 292 -7.51 16.64 -17.47
C GLY A 292 -8.61 15.65 -17.83
N GLU A 293 -8.80 14.60 -17.02
CA GLU A 293 -9.81 13.55 -17.21
C GLU A 293 -11.03 13.77 -16.27
N GLU A 294 -12.20 13.30 -16.70
CA GLU A 294 -13.39 13.26 -15.84
C GLU A 294 -13.36 11.95 -15.02
N LEU A 295 -13.25 12.04 -13.70
CA LEU A 295 -12.99 10.89 -12.81
C LEU A 295 -14.25 10.41 -12.08
N GLY A 296 -15.43 10.69 -12.62
CA GLY A 296 -16.71 10.30 -12.03
C GLY A 296 -16.83 8.79 -11.76
N TRP A 297 -16.27 7.93 -12.64
CA TRP A 297 -16.25 6.48 -12.43
C TRP A 297 -15.50 6.08 -11.16
N PHE A 298 -14.44 6.81 -10.80
CA PHE A 298 -13.64 6.55 -9.61
C PHE A 298 -14.37 7.05 -8.37
N PHE A 299 -14.79 8.31 -8.35
CA PHE A 299 -15.37 8.93 -7.16
C PHE A 299 -16.79 8.42 -6.88
N GLU A 300 -17.68 8.41 -7.87
CA GLU A 300 -19.04 7.95 -7.66
C GLU A 300 -19.07 6.43 -7.43
N GLY A 301 -18.41 5.65 -8.29
CA GLY A 301 -18.45 4.18 -8.23
C GLY A 301 -17.64 3.56 -7.10
N LEU A 302 -16.34 3.91 -6.98
CA LEU A 302 -15.43 3.25 -6.04
C LEU A 302 -15.38 3.91 -4.67
N VAL A 303 -15.40 5.25 -4.61
CA VAL A 303 -15.26 6.01 -3.37
C VAL A 303 -16.60 6.09 -2.63
N TYR A 304 -17.62 6.69 -3.24
CA TYR A 304 -18.90 6.97 -2.60
C TYR A 304 -19.85 5.76 -2.56
N ASP A 305 -19.94 5.00 -3.65
CA ASP A 305 -20.77 3.79 -3.72
C ASP A 305 -19.99 2.49 -3.41
N ASP A 306 -20.72 1.37 -3.39
CA ASP A 306 -20.21 0.02 -3.14
C ASP A 306 -19.99 -0.79 -4.43
N GLU A 307 -19.89 -0.11 -5.56
CA GLU A 307 -19.77 -0.72 -6.88
C GLU A 307 -18.42 -1.43 -7.04
N VAL A 308 -18.39 -2.37 -8.00
CA VAL A 308 -17.21 -3.21 -8.26
C VAL A 308 -16.84 -3.20 -9.73
N VAL A 309 -15.57 -3.44 -10.01
CA VAL A 309 -15.05 -3.60 -11.38
C VAL A 309 -14.93 -5.09 -11.70
N ASN A 310 -15.42 -5.50 -12.86
CA ASN A 310 -15.17 -6.85 -13.36
C ASN A 310 -15.37 -6.89 -14.87
N TYR A 311 -14.33 -7.24 -15.61
CA TYR A 311 -14.39 -7.43 -17.05
C TYR A 311 -14.13 -8.88 -17.42
N ARG A 312 -14.69 -9.34 -18.53
CA ARG A 312 -14.39 -10.69 -19.02
C ARG A 312 -14.41 -10.78 -20.53
N ILE A 313 -13.65 -11.74 -21.06
CA ILE A 313 -13.86 -12.23 -22.42
C ILE A 313 -15.05 -13.19 -22.40
N ALA A 314 -16.20 -12.77 -22.91
CA ALA A 314 -17.42 -13.55 -22.94
C ALA A 314 -17.39 -14.65 -24.02
N SER A 315 -16.90 -14.32 -25.21
CA SER A 315 -16.71 -15.27 -26.32
C SER A 315 -15.45 -14.97 -27.13
N LEU A 316 -14.89 -16.02 -27.75
CA LEU A 316 -13.72 -15.92 -28.61
C LEU A 316 -13.89 -16.85 -29.81
N GLU A 317 -14.33 -16.28 -30.92
CA GLU A 317 -14.55 -16.96 -32.19
C GLU A 317 -13.34 -16.78 -33.12
N ALA A 318 -13.46 -17.27 -34.36
CA ALA A 318 -12.35 -17.23 -35.32
C ALA A 318 -11.90 -15.80 -35.62
N ASN A 319 -12.81 -14.88 -35.88
CA ASN A 319 -12.50 -13.51 -36.30
C ASN A 319 -13.29 -12.50 -35.46
N GLU A 320 -13.80 -12.90 -34.31
CA GLU A 320 -14.63 -12.07 -33.44
C GLU A 320 -14.33 -12.38 -31.98
N VAL A 321 -14.28 -11.35 -31.16
CA VAL A 321 -14.22 -11.45 -29.70
C VAL A 321 -15.31 -10.57 -29.11
N VAL A 322 -15.99 -11.11 -28.08
CA VAL A 322 -16.97 -10.36 -27.29
C VAL A 322 -16.41 -10.18 -25.89
N ILE A 323 -16.34 -8.93 -25.46
CA ILE A 323 -15.95 -8.49 -24.13
C ILE A 323 -17.23 -8.03 -23.42
N GLU A 324 -17.32 -8.30 -22.12
CA GLU A 324 -18.43 -7.85 -21.28
C GLU A 324 -17.89 -7.16 -20.03
N ARG A 325 -18.52 -6.05 -19.67
CA ARG A 325 -18.41 -5.42 -18.36
C ARG A 325 -19.48 -6.04 -17.47
N VAL A 326 -19.05 -6.78 -16.45
CA VAL A 326 -19.93 -7.48 -15.51
C VAL A 326 -20.11 -6.68 -14.22
N GLY A 327 -19.11 -5.89 -13.84
CA GLY A 327 -19.18 -4.94 -12.72
C GLY A 327 -19.87 -3.64 -13.12
N GLU A 328 -20.28 -2.84 -12.14
CA GLU A 328 -21.04 -1.59 -12.34
C GLU A 328 -20.16 -0.39 -12.71
N VAL A 329 -18.88 -0.39 -12.32
CA VAL A 329 -17.98 0.73 -12.57
C VAL A 329 -17.41 0.68 -14.00
N GLU A 330 -17.46 1.83 -14.68
CA GLU A 330 -17.03 2.03 -16.07
C GLU A 330 -15.56 2.47 -16.15
N VAL A 331 -14.64 1.58 -15.76
CA VAL A 331 -13.19 1.84 -15.84
C VAL A 331 -12.69 1.68 -17.28
N PRO A 332 -11.99 2.67 -17.87
CA PRO A 332 -11.34 2.50 -19.17
C PRO A 332 -10.32 1.36 -19.16
N VAL A 333 -10.32 0.52 -20.20
CA VAL A 333 -9.43 -0.64 -20.32
C VAL A 333 -8.91 -0.84 -21.73
N ASP A 334 -7.68 -1.33 -21.84
CA ASP A 334 -7.12 -1.81 -23.10
C ASP A 334 -7.49 -3.27 -23.37
N ILE A 335 -7.73 -3.59 -24.64
CA ILE A 335 -8.06 -4.93 -25.11
C ILE A 335 -7.01 -5.37 -26.11
N GLN A 336 -6.24 -6.40 -25.75
CA GLN A 336 -5.22 -6.96 -26.61
C GLN A 336 -5.73 -8.19 -27.36
N VAL A 337 -5.69 -8.15 -28.69
CA VAL A 337 -6.06 -9.25 -29.58
C VAL A 337 -4.82 -9.77 -30.31
N THR A 338 -4.45 -11.03 -30.06
CA THR A 338 -3.35 -11.72 -30.72
C THR A 338 -3.88 -12.69 -31.78
N PHE A 339 -3.39 -12.57 -33.01
CA PHE A 339 -3.78 -13.39 -34.16
C PHE A 339 -2.89 -14.63 -34.34
N ALA A 340 -3.33 -15.57 -35.17
CA ALA A 340 -2.65 -16.82 -35.44
C ALA A 340 -1.26 -16.67 -36.10
N ASP A 341 -1.03 -15.56 -36.81
CA ASP A 341 0.26 -15.19 -37.40
C ASP A 341 1.22 -14.53 -36.38
N GLY A 342 0.76 -14.30 -35.15
CA GLY A 342 1.53 -13.68 -34.07
C GLY A 342 1.45 -12.15 -34.03
N LYS A 343 0.69 -11.51 -34.94
CA LYS A 343 0.43 -10.08 -34.85
C LYS A 343 -0.50 -9.80 -33.66
N THR A 344 -0.30 -8.65 -33.01
CA THR A 344 -1.15 -8.15 -31.94
C THR A 344 -1.73 -6.79 -32.33
N ILE A 345 -2.98 -6.54 -31.93
CA ILE A 345 -3.65 -5.24 -31.97
C ILE A 345 -4.11 -4.93 -30.54
N THR A 346 -4.01 -3.67 -30.14
CA THR A 346 -4.60 -3.14 -28.92
C THR A 346 -5.71 -2.17 -29.30
N GLU A 347 -6.88 -2.32 -28.71
CA GLU A 347 -8.03 -1.41 -28.84
C GLU A 347 -8.40 -0.92 -27.44
N SER A 348 -8.59 0.39 -27.27
CA SER A 348 -9.03 0.95 -25.99
C SER A 348 -10.56 0.99 -25.93
N TRP A 349 -11.11 0.71 -24.76
CA TRP A 349 -12.55 0.72 -24.49
C TRP A 349 -12.83 1.48 -23.19
N ASP A 350 -13.77 2.43 -23.25
CA ASP A 350 -14.18 3.24 -22.09
C ASP A 350 -14.99 2.45 -21.05
N GLY A 351 -15.46 1.23 -21.38
CA GLY A 351 -16.29 0.42 -20.50
C GLY A 351 -17.73 0.90 -20.37
N GLY A 352 -18.15 1.95 -21.09
CA GLY A 352 -19.48 2.55 -20.92
C GLY A 352 -20.63 1.61 -21.31
N GLU A 353 -20.48 0.90 -22.43
CA GLU A 353 -21.44 -0.14 -22.83
C GLU A 353 -21.24 -1.42 -21.99
N GLU A 354 -22.30 -2.22 -21.75
CA GLU A 354 -22.15 -3.50 -21.02
C GLU A 354 -21.36 -4.54 -21.83
N SER A 355 -21.29 -4.40 -23.16
CA SER A 355 -20.56 -5.33 -24.03
C SER A 355 -19.98 -4.66 -25.26
N LEU A 356 -18.77 -5.08 -25.62
CA LEU A 356 -18.07 -4.68 -26.84
C LEU A 356 -17.80 -5.92 -27.71
N THR A 357 -18.12 -5.81 -29.00
CA THR A 357 -17.79 -6.84 -30.00
C THR A 357 -16.76 -6.30 -30.98
N LEU A 358 -15.60 -6.94 -31.04
CA LEU A 358 -14.54 -6.61 -32.00
C LEU A 358 -14.48 -7.68 -33.09
N ALA A 359 -14.68 -7.28 -34.34
CA ALA A 359 -14.70 -8.16 -35.50
C ALA A 359 -13.55 -7.83 -36.47
N TYR A 360 -12.83 -8.86 -36.89
CA TYR A 360 -11.66 -8.77 -37.76
C TYR A 360 -11.82 -9.68 -38.99
N PRO A 361 -12.79 -9.39 -39.89
CA PRO A 361 -13.17 -10.31 -40.97
C PRO A 361 -12.04 -10.59 -41.98
N ASP A 362 -11.13 -9.64 -42.17
CA ASP A 362 -10.01 -9.71 -43.12
C ASP A 362 -8.67 -10.08 -42.46
N SER A 363 -8.68 -10.44 -41.17
CA SER A 363 -7.49 -10.85 -40.42
C SER A 363 -7.35 -12.37 -40.35
N PRO A 364 -6.15 -12.89 -40.04
CA PRO A 364 -5.99 -14.28 -39.60
C PRO A 364 -6.86 -14.56 -38.36
N GLU A 365 -7.08 -15.84 -38.04
CA GLU A 365 -7.90 -16.20 -36.88
C GLU A 365 -7.31 -15.64 -35.58
N ILE A 366 -8.17 -15.14 -34.68
CA ILE A 366 -7.81 -14.74 -33.34
C ILE A 366 -7.36 -15.97 -32.56
N ARG A 367 -6.18 -15.86 -31.94
CA ARG A 367 -5.59 -16.89 -31.10
C ARG A 367 -5.85 -16.62 -29.62
N ARG A 368 -5.72 -15.37 -29.20
CA ARG A 368 -5.90 -14.93 -27.81
C ARG A 368 -6.52 -13.54 -27.80
N ALA A 369 -7.39 -13.30 -26.84
CA ALA A 369 -7.85 -11.97 -26.51
C ALA A 369 -7.80 -11.79 -25.00
N GLU A 370 -7.43 -10.59 -24.56
CA GLU A 370 -7.30 -10.21 -23.16
C GLU A 370 -7.81 -8.79 -22.98
N VAL A 371 -8.64 -8.57 -21.97
CA VAL A 371 -8.97 -7.24 -21.46
C VAL A 371 -8.03 -6.95 -20.29
N ASP A 372 -7.55 -5.72 -20.21
CA ASP A 372 -6.54 -5.29 -19.24
C ASP A 372 -5.31 -6.25 -19.21
N PRO A 373 -4.55 -6.32 -20.32
CA PRO A 373 -3.43 -7.25 -20.45
C PRO A 373 -2.28 -6.95 -19.49
N GLU A 374 -2.14 -5.69 -19.05
CA GLU A 374 -1.08 -5.22 -18.15
C GLU A 374 -1.51 -5.29 -16.66
N ARG A 375 -2.79 -5.56 -16.40
CA ARG A 375 -3.40 -5.65 -15.05
C ARG A 375 -3.37 -4.32 -14.30
N GLU A 376 -3.63 -3.25 -15.04
CA GLU A 376 -3.77 -1.90 -14.53
C GLU A 376 -5.01 -1.77 -13.63
N VAL A 377 -6.05 -2.57 -13.86
CA VAL A 377 -7.27 -2.58 -13.04
C VAL A 377 -7.11 -3.50 -11.83
N ALA A 378 -6.44 -2.97 -10.80
CA ALA A 378 -6.13 -3.69 -9.57
C ALA A 378 -7.37 -4.14 -8.77
N VAL A 379 -8.50 -3.44 -8.89
CA VAL A 379 -9.78 -3.77 -8.22
C VAL A 379 -10.67 -4.77 -8.97
N ASP A 380 -10.30 -5.20 -10.19
CA ASP A 380 -11.09 -6.16 -10.98
C ASP A 380 -11.33 -7.45 -10.17
N LEU A 381 -12.55 -7.96 -10.07
CA LEU A 381 -12.85 -9.10 -9.20
C LEU A 381 -12.25 -10.44 -9.66
N ASN A 382 -11.97 -10.60 -10.95
CA ASN A 382 -11.60 -11.89 -11.51
C ASN A 382 -10.71 -11.84 -12.76
N TRP A 383 -9.44 -11.46 -12.59
CA TRP A 383 -8.42 -11.55 -13.64
C TRP A 383 -8.32 -12.89 -14.40
N SER A 384 -8.86 -13.99 -13.87
CA SER A 384 -8.83 -15.29 -14.54
C SER A 384 -9.80 -15.42 -15.73
N ASP A 385 -10.82 -14.55 -15.83
CA ASP A 385 -11.75 -14.52 -16.97
C ASP A 385 -11.53 -13.32 -17.93
N ASN A 386 -10.58 -12.43 -17.59
CA ASN A 386 -10.08 -11.35 -18.45
C ASN A 386 -9.39 -11.86 -19.73
N GLY A 387 -8.99 -13.13 -19.80
CA GLY A 387 -8.25 -13.69 -20.93
C GLY A 387 -8.83 -15.00 -21.47
N ARG A 388 -8.90 -15.13 -22.80
CA ARG A 388 -9.17 -16.42 -23.46
C ARG A 388 -8.17 -16.71 -24.55
N THR A 389 -7.76 -17.98 -24.65
CA THR A 389 -6.92 -18.50 -25.73
C THR A 389 -7.67 -19.62 -26.45
N ARG A 390 -7.79 -19.55 -27.78
CA ARG A 390 -8.27 -20.67 -28.59
C ARG A 390 -7.21 -21.77 -28.54
N ARG A 391 -7.55 -22.89 -27.91
CA ARG A 391 -6.68 -24.07 -27.89
C ARG A 391 -6.48 -24.55 -29.34
N ILE A 392 -5.27 -24.38 -29.85
CA ILE A 392 -4.85 -25.15 -31.02
C ILE A 392 -4.75 -26.60 -30.55
N ASN A 393 -5.52 -27.48 -31.18
CA ASN A 393 -5.45 -28.91 -30.97
C ASN A 393 -4.11 -29.43 -31.53
N LEU A 394 -3.02 -29.19 -30.81
CA LEU A 394 -1.75 -29.89 -30.98
C LEU A 394 -1.69 -30.97 -29.89
N ILE A 395 -2.37 -32.09 -30.10
CA ILE A 395 -2.27 -33.28 -29.24
C ILE A 395 -0.91 -33.97 -29.52
N PRO A 396 -0.22 -34.61 -28.53
CA PRO A 396 -0.78 -35.10 -27.27
C PRO A 396 -0.04 -34.72 -25.98
N TRP A 397 -0.84 -34.74 -24.90
CA TRP A 397 -0.60 -34.90 -23.45
C TRP A 397 0.57 -35.79 -22.95
N TRP A 398 1.49 -36.25 -23.79
CA TRP A 398 2.57 -37.16 -23.44
C TRP A 398 3.76 -36.49 -22.72
N SER A 399 3.96 -35.18 -22.86
CA SER A 399 5.09 -34.49 -22.21
C SER A 399 4.86 -34.20 -20.73
N PHE A 400 3.60 -34.05 -20.31
CA PHE A 400 3.25 -33.77 -18.91
C PHE A 400 3.22 -35.05 -18.06
N THR A 401 2.63 -36.13 -18.59
CA THR A 401 2.58 -37.44 -17.90
C THR A 401 3.97 -38.07 -17.77
N SER A 402 4.84 -37.91 -18.77
CA SER A 402 6.21 -38.44 -18.69
C SER A 402 7.08 -37.74 -17.63
N ARG A 403 6.93 -36.42 -17.44
CA ARG A 403 7.61 -35.70 -16.36
C ARG A 403 7.06 -36.07 -14.98
N LEU A 404 5.74 -36.15 -14.83
CA LEU A 404 5.11 -36.56 -13.57
C LEU A 404 5.48 -38.00 -13.19
N ILE A 405 5.49 -38.93 -14.16
CA ILE A 405 5.93 -40.31 -13.97
C ILE A 405 7.43 -40.34 -13.59
N TYR A 406 8.27 -39.52 -14.22
CA TYR A 406 9.70 -39.42 -13.87
C TYR A 406 9.93 -38.93 -12.43
N TYR A 407 9.14 -37.96 -11.94
CA TYR A 407 9.22 -37.48 -10.56
C TYR A 407 8.69 -38.51 -9.55
N ILE A 408 7.58 -39.19 -9.87
CA ILE A 408 7.05 -40.28 -9.03
C ILE A 408 8.03 -41.45 -8.96
N GLN A 409 8.71 -41.78 -10.06
CA GLN A 409 9.71 -42.86 -10.10
C GLN A 409 10.94 -42.53 -9.26
N ASN A 410 11.43 -41.29 -9.33
CA ASN A 410 12.54 -40.82 -8.48
C ASN A 410 12.16 -40.75 -7.00
N PHE A 411 10.94 -40.32 -6.69
CA PHE A 411 10.43 -40.29 -5.32
C PHE A 411 10.29 -41.70 -4.71
N MET A 412 9.81 -42.67 -5.47
CA MET A 412 9.75 -44.07 -5.02
C MET A 412 11.14 -44.71 -4.86
N LEU A 413 12.11 -44.37 -5.70
CA LEU A 413 13.50 -44.84 -5.55
C LEU A 413 14.19 -44.23 -4.32
N TYR A 414 13.86 -42.99 -3.95
CA TYR A 414 14.35 -42.34 -2.75
C TYR A 414 13.79 -42.99 -1.46
N LEU A 415 12.53 -43.43 -1.48
CA LEU A 415 11.89 -44.10 -0.34
C LEU A 415 12.22 -45.59 -0.21
N GLY A 416 12.62 -46.26 -1.30
CA GLY A 416 12.99 -47.69 -1.29
C GLY A 416 14.45 -47.98 -0.92
N GLY A 417 15.26 -46.95 -0.66
CA GLY A 417 16.69 -47.05 -0.34
C GLY A 417 17.06 -46.77 1.13
N LEU A 418 16.08 -46.66 2.04
CA LEU A 418 16.26 -46.55 3.49
C LEU A 418 16.17 -47.90 4.19
#